data_AF-A0A2M7YTI3-F1
#
_entry.id   AF-A0A2M7YTI3-F1
#
_cell.length_a   1.000
_cell.length_b   1.000
_cell.length_c   1.000
_cell.angle_alpha   90.00
_cell.angle_beta   90.00
_cell.angle_gamma   90.00
#
_symmetry.space_group_name_H-M   'P 1'
#
loop_
_entity.id
_entity.type
_entity.pdbx_description
1 polymer ?
#
loop_
_entity_poly.entity_id
_entity_poly.type
_entity_poly.pdbx_seq_one_letter_code
_entity_poly.pdbx_strand_id
1 'polypeptide(L)'
;MGPLSGTVRSAVAGAVLLLLLTAGCAKYNTFFNAERAFDNAEQVREEALKRHEDPPEPSGQQKANYEIAIRKAQKILDDFPGHSLTDDALFLQAKAYHRLASYRMSIRKLDLLFSNFPQTEYQEEALYLQGLNYLLIGSLAKSQEYLDRLAKLFPKSRYQAETRKVVGDNAFTMQDWNTAYDSYREYLAQDNGVQNPDQVGLKLGECCWELKRFSDGVPVLDYVIENTLSPEMSFRAKLLKVRMLTRMNEFAEANALIGEIKPEAEIFQSEGMVALAEAKNLFAQGEGEVATPLLQNLPDEWKTAEVRAGAADLLGYSFLNEGKWALAREQFKTALAGKRVLEDQERTRRLSGNLQDYLAAEAALKDASGEKVPRLKLLEANALLFGLGRPRQAAELYMEATADTNADPGDAARALYGAILAYRDHLDRPDSADIFAASLQERFPDSPQAFMVASDPGDRDLLGMLLDRQRRVQADSLAALSPEQRAALVAVGSEWSPAIADRSRKGTGLRRRMVYLSRRENLVYPPPERGPQMGPSPGRNPVAAADSLGLRPQSTLPESVRPEYGRDLPVTLPDSSALDMASGIDTVTVPEPEPEKKVKKNKSDGWDYLRSPGEQP
;
A
#
# COMPACT_ATOMS: atom_id res chain seq x y z
N MET A 1 -13.78 -26.54 -83.18
CA MET A 1 -13.90 -27.09 -81.81
C MET A 1 -15.15 -27.96 -81.78
N GLY A 2 -14.99 -29.28 -81.78
CA GLY A 2 -16.12 -30.23 -81.83
C GLY A 2 -16.82 -30.33 -80.46
N PRO A 3 -18.14 -30.61 -80.42
CA PRO A 3 -18.87 -30.74 -79.17
C PRO A 3 -18.40 -31.99 -78.41
N LEU A 4 -18.01 -31.81 -77.14
CA LEU A 4 -17.70 -32.90 -76.21
C LEU A 4 -18.92 -33.83 -76.08
N SER A 5 -18.70 -35.14 -76.15
CA SER A 5 -19.74 -36.17 -76.01
C SER A 5 -20.42 -36.10 -74.64
N GLY A 6 -21.72 -36.47 -74.58
CA GLY A 6 -22.54 -36.38 -73.37
C GLY A 6 -21.97 -37.11 -72.15
N THR A 7 -21.18 -38.16 -72.37
CA THR A 7 -20.49 -38.95 -71.33
C THR A 7 -19.31 -38.21 -70.68
N VAL A 8 -18.60 -37.35 -71.41
CA VAL A 8 -17.51 -36.53 -70.83
C VAL A 8 -18.10 -35.41 -69.98
N ARG A 9 -19.23 -34.83 -70.40
CA ARG A 9 -19.93 -33.82 -69.61
C ARG A 9 -20.48 -34.38 -68.30
N SER A 10 -21.02 -35.61 -68.30
CA SER A 10 -21.50 -36.25 -67.07
C SER A 10 -20.36 -36.67 -66.14
N ALA A 11 -19.23 -37.13 -66.67
CA ALA A 11 -18.05 -37.47 -65.87
C ALA A 11 -17.40 -36.23 -65.25
N VAL A 12 -17.30 -35.12 -66.00
CA VAL A 12 -16.82 -33.84 -65.48
C VAL A 12 -17.79 -33.27 -64.44
N ALA A 13 -19.10 -33.33 -64.68
CA ALA A 13 -20.10 -32.91 -63.70
C ALA A 13 -20.07 -33.76 -62.42
N GLY A 14 -19.88 -35.08 -62.54
CA GLY A 14 -19.73 -35.99 -61.41
C GLY A 14 -18.44 -35.76 -60.62
N ALA A 15 -17.32 -35.50 -61.30
CA ALA A 15 -16.05 -35.15 -60.65
C ALA A 15 -16.11 -33.78 -59.95
N VAL A 16 -16.76 -32.79 -60.57
CA VAL A 16 -17.00 -31.47 -59.95
C VAL A 16 -17.92 -31.59 -58.73
N LEU A 17 -18.98 -32.41 -58.80
CA LEU A 17 -19.87 -32.66 -57.66
C LEU A 17 -19.14 -33.40 -56.52
N LEU A 18 -18.28 -34.37 -56.83
CA LEU A 18 -17.47 -35.10 -55.84
C LEU A 18 -16.40 -34.19 -55.20
N LEU A 19 -15.79 -33.28 -55.98
CA LEU A 19 -14.88 -32.25 -55.48
C LEU A 19 -15.60 -31.24 -54.57
N LEU A 20 -16.82 -30.83 -54.91
CA LEU A 20 -17.64 -29.95 -54.08
C LEU A 20 -18.09 -30.63 -52.77
N LEU A 21 -18.40 -31.93 -52.81
CA LEU A 21 -18.78 -32.71 -51.62
C LEU A 21 -17.58 -32.98 -50.69
N THR A 22 -16.39 -33.25 -51.24
CA THR A 22 -15.18 -33.49 -50.43
C THR A 22 -14.59 -32.19 -49.86
N ALA A 23 -14.67 -31.07 -50.59
CA ALA A 23 -14.32 -29.74 -50.08
C ALA A 23 -15.25 -29.30 -48.94
N GLY A 24 -16.53 -29.71 -48.99
CA GLY A 24 -17.50 -29.52 -47.91
C GLY A 24 -17.05 -30.15 -46.58
N CYS A 25 -16.48 -31.36 -46.61
CA CYS A 25 -16.04 -32.09 -45.41
C CYS A 25 -14.66 -31.64 -44.89
N ALA A 26 -13.75 -31.18 -45.77
CA ALA A 26 -12.37 -30.88 -45.40
C ALA A 26 -12.24 -29.74 -44.37
N LYS A 27 -13.07 -28.69 -44.48
CA LYS A 27 -13.07 -27.54 -43.56
C LYS A 27 -13.58 -27.89 -42.16
N TYR A 28 -14.71 -28.58 -42.06
CA TYR A 28 -15.25 -29.03 -40.77
C TYR A 28 -14.31 -30.03 -40.10
N ASN A 29 -13.70 -30.94 -40.87
CA ASN A 29 -12.65 -31.83 -40.34
C ASN A 29 -11.42 -31.05 -39.86
N THR A 30 -11.04 -29.96 -40.54
CA THR A 30 -9.89 -29.14 -40.14
C THR A 30 -10.18 -28.37 -38.85
N PHE A 31 -11.36 -27.77 -38.72
CA PHE A 31 -11.77 -27.07 -37.53
C PHE A 31 -11.99 -28.03 -36.34
N PHE A 32 -12.66 -29.16 -36.56
CA PHE A 32 -12.81 -30.22 -35.54
C PHE A 32 -11.46 -30.69 -34.98
N ASN A 33 -10.44 -30.82 -35.84
CA ASN A 33 -9.09 -31.15 -35.38
C ASN A 33 -8.44 -30.01 -34.59
N ALA A 34 -8.80 -28.74 -34.85
CA ALA A 34 -8.34 -27.60 -34.07
C ALA A 34 -8.97 -27.61 -32.68
N GLU A 35 -10.30 -27.76 -32.62
CA GLU A 35 -11.08 -27.82 -31.38
C GLU A 35 -10.62 -29.00 -30.51
N ARG A 36 -10.54 -30.20 -31.08
CA ARG A 36 -10.04 -31.38 -30.37
C ARG A 36 -8.63 -31.19 -29.81
N ALA A 37 -7.76 -30.47 -30.52
CA ALA A 37 -6.44 -30.17 -30.00
C ALA A 37 -6.51 -29.21 -28.80
N PHE A 38 -7.36 -28.18 -28.85
CA PHE A 38 -7.60 -27.30 -27.72
C PHE A 38 -8.17 -28.06 -26.52
N ASP A 39 -9.17 -28.92 -26.72
CA ASP A 39 -9.80 -29.70 -25.66
C ASP A 39 -8.81 -30.66 -24.99
N ASN A 40 -7.95 -31.32 -25.78
CA ASN A 40 -6.88 -32.16 -25.23
C ASN A 40 -5.90 -31.35 -24.37
N ALA A 41 -5.64 -30.08 -24.69
CA ALA A 41 -4.81 -29.22 -23.86
C ALA A 41 -5.51 -28.81 -22.56
N GLU A 42 -6.80 -28.46 -22.62
CA GLU A 42 -7.59 -28.13 -21.43
C GLU A 42 -7.76 -29.34 -20.52
N GLN A 43 -7.93 -30.56 -21.04
CA GLN A 43 -8.01 -31.77 -20.23
C GLN A 43 -6.71 -31.99 -19.43
N VAL A 44 -5.55 -31.85 -20.07
CA VAL A 44 -4.25 -31.94 -19.37
C VAL A 44 -4.14 -30.86 -18.29
N ARG A 45 -4.59 -29.64 -18.58
CA ARG A 45 -4.62 -28.52 -17.62
C ARG A 45 -5.50 -28.85 -16.41
N GLU A 46 -6.71 -29.32 -16.64
CA GLU A 46 -7.67 -29.66 -15.58
C GLU A 46 -7.16 -30.81 -14.69
N GLU A 47 -6.52 -31.82 -15.28
CA GLU A 47 -5.89 -32.90 -14.53
C GLU A 47 -4.70 -32.42 -13.70
N ALA A 48 -3.91 -31.46 -14.21
CA ALA A 48 -2.81 -30.84 -13.48
C ALA A 48 -3.33 -29.94 -12.35
N LEU A 49 -4.39 -29.16 -12.59
CA LEU A 49 -5.04 -28.34 -11.56
C LEU A 49 -5.59 -29.19 -10.41
N LYS A 50 -6.25 -30.31 -10.70
CA LYS A 50 -6.74 -31.25 -9.68
C LYS A 50 -5.61 -31.83 -8.81
N ARG A 51 -4.38 -31.82 -9.33
CA ARG A 51 -3.18 -32.29 -8.63
C ARG A 51 -2.33 -31.16 -8.05
N HIS A 52 -2.73 -29.90 -8.25
CA HIS A 52 -1.92 -28.71 -7.90
C HIS A 52 -0.55 -28.67 -8.61
N GLU A 53 -0.46 -29.25 -9.79
CA GLU A 53 0.74 -29.37 -10.61
C GLU A 53 0.67 -28.54 -11.91
N ASP A 54 -0.36 -27.69 -12.06
CA ASP A 54 -0.50 -26.86 -13.27
C ASP A 54 0.66 -25.84 -13.34
N PRO A 55 1.50 -25.89 -14.39
CA PRO A 55 2.63 -24.99 -14.49
C PRO A 55 2.18 -23.54 -14.74
N PRO A 56 2.98 -22.53 -14.35
CA PRO A 56 2.66 -21.12 -14.59
C PRO A 56 2.45 -20.77 -16.07
N GLU A 57 3.15 -21.49 -16.95
CA GLU A 57 2.97 -21.43 -18.40
C GLU A 57 2.76 -22.84 -18.96
N PRO A 58 1.92 -23.02 -19.99
CA PRO A 58 1.75 -24.31 -20.61
C PRO A 58 3.06 -24.89 -21.11
N SER A 59 3.29 -26.17 -20.86
CA SER A 59 4.50 -26.87 -21.27
C SER A 59 4.20 -28.24 -21.90
N GLY A 60 5.22 -28.87 -22.49
CA GLY A 60 5.11 -30.21 -23.07
C GLY A 60 3.93 -30.38 -24.02
N GLN A 61 3.11 -31.41 -23.74
CA GLN A 61 1.97 -31.78 -24.58
C GLN A 61 0.85 -30.75 -24.57
N GLN A 62 0.63 -30.07 -23.43
CA GLN A 62 -0.38 -29.02 -23.29
C GLN A 62 -0.07 -27.85 -24.25
N LYS A 63 1.16 -27.33 -24.21
CA LYS A 63 1.63 -26.28 -25.12
C LYS A 63 1.52 -26.70 -26.58
N ALA A 64 2.01 -27.89 -26.91
CA ALA A 64 2.00 -28.40 -28.28
C ALA A 64 0.57 -28.49 -28.84
N ASN A 65 -0.39 -28.90 -28.02
CA ASN A 65 -1.80 -29.00 -28.39
C ASN A 65 -2.44 -27.61 -28.64
N TYR A 66 -2.17 -26.60 -27.81
CA TYR A 66 -2.61 -25.23 -28.10
C TYR A 66 -2.02 -24.68 -29.41
N GLU A 67 -0.73 -24.95 -29.68
CA GLU A 67 -0.10 -24.55 -30.95
C GLU A 67 -0.73 -25.28 -32.16
N ILE A 68 -1.09 -26.55 -32.02
CA ILE A 68 -1.83 -27.30 -33.05
C ILE A 68 -3.20 -26.64 -33.29
N ALA A 69 -3.95 -26.32 -32.24
CA ALA A 69 -5.24 -25.64 -32.35
C ALA A 69 -5.10 -24.33 -33.13
N ILE A 70 -4.12 -23.50 -32.79
CA ILE A 70 -3.84 -22.23 -33.49
C ILE A 70 -3.54 -22.46 -34.97
N ARG A 71 -2.63 -23.39 -35.31
CA ARG A 71 -2.25 -23.67 -36.69
C ARG A 71 -3.42 -24.18 -37.52
N LYS A 72 -4.24 -25.07 -36.95
CA LYS A 72 -5.40 -25.65 -37.65
C LYS A 72 -6.53 -24.63 -37.83
N ALA A 73 -6.80 -23.81 -36.81
CA ALA A 73 -7.73 -22.69 -36.93
C ALA A 73 -7.23 -21.66 -37.96
N GLN A 74 -5.93 -21.38 -38.03
CA GLN A 74 -5.37 -20.46 -39.04
C GLN A 74 -5.64 -20.95 -40.48
N LYS A 75 -5.57 -22.27 -40.73
CA LYS A 75 -5.93 -22.83 -42.04
C LYS A 75 -7.38 -22.55 -42.43
N ILE A 76 -8.30 -22.48 -41.48
CA ILE A 76 -9.68 -22.07 -41.77
C ILE A 76 -9.72 -20.64 -42.30
N LEU A 77 -8.96 -19.74 -41.69
CA LEU A 77 -8.89 -18.33 -42.08
C LEU A 77 -8.20 -18.13 -43.44
N ASP A 78 -7.15 -18.92 -43.72
CA ASP A 78 -6.34 -18.78 -44.93
C ASP A 78 -7.00 -19.47 -46.15
N ASP A 79 -7.48 -20.71 -45.97
CA ASP A 79 -7.97 -21.55 -47.06
C ASP A 79 -9.48 -21.35 -47.32
N PHE A 80 -10.23 -20.85 -46.33
CA PHE A 80 -11.69 -20.67 -46.39
C PHE A 80 -12.16 -19.29 -45.86
N PRO A 81 -11.64 -18.17 -46.40
CA PRO A 81 -11.98 -16.84 -45.90
C PRO A 81 -13.48 -16.51 -46.03
N GLY A 82 -14.07 -15.96 -44.97
CA GLY A 82 -15.48 -15.57 -44.93
C GLY A 82 -16.46 -16.73 -44.76
N HIS A 83 -15.97 -17.95 -44.49
CA HIS A 83 -16.79 -19.10 -44.18
C HIS A 83 -17.52 -18.95 -42.82
N SER A 84 -18.58 -19.72 -42.61
CA SER A 84 -19.32 -19.79 -41.34
C SER A 84 -18.55 -20.39 -40.15
N LEU A 85 -17.24 -20.65 -40.31
CA LEU A 85 -16.35 -21.11 -39.23
C LEU A 85 -15.27 -20.07 -38.93
N THR A 86 -15.36 -18.89 -39.56
CA THR A 86 -14.31 -17.87 -39.47
C THR A 86 -14.27 -17.29 -38.07
N ASP A 87 -15.43 -17.01 -37.49
CA ASP A 87 -15.55 -16.55 -36.11
C ASP A 87 -15.17 -17.64 -35.10
N ASP A 88 -15.58 -18.89 -35.30
CA ASP A 88 -15.14 -20.01 -34.45
C ASP A 88 -13.61 -20.14 -34.45
N ALA A 89 -12.99 -20.07 -35.63
CA ALA A 89 -11.54 -20.15 -35.78
C ALA A 89 -10.82 -18.96 -35.14
N LEU A 90 -11.32 -17.72 -35.31
CA LEU A 90 -10.77 -16.53 -34.65
C LEU A 90 -10.87 -16.66 -33.13
N PHE A 91 -12.02 -17.11 -32.63
CA PHE A 91 -12.26 -17.23 -31.20
C PHE A 91 -11.44 -18.35 -30.57
N LEU A 92 -11.34 -19.51 -31.21
CA LEU A 92 -10.47 -20.62 -30.77
C LEU A 92 -9.00 -20.19 -30.74
N GLN A 93 -8.53 -19.44 -31.74
CA GLN A 93 -7.19 -18.84 -31.70
C GLN A 93 -7.01 -17.90 -30.52
N ALA A 94 -8.00 -17.03 -30.23
CA ALA A 94 -7.93 -16.13 -29.10
C ALA A 94 -7.79 -16.90 -27.77
N LYS A 95 -8.59 -17.94 -27.56
CA LYS A 95 -8.51 -18.81 -26.36
C LYS A 95 -7.14 -19.47 -26.24
N ALA A 96 -6.64 -20.08 -27.31
CA ALA A 96 -5.33 -20.73 -27.31
C ALA A 96 -4.18 -19.73 -27.07
N TYR A 97 -4.22 -18.55 -27.69
CA TYR A 97 -3.22 -17.50 -27.44
C TYR A 97 -3.28 -16.98 -26.01
N HIS A 98 -4.47 -16.83 -25.42
CA HIS A 98 -4.61 -16.46 -24.00
C HIS A 98 -3.92 -17.49 -23.11
N ARG A 99 -4.18 -18.79 -23.33
CA ARG A 99 -3.56 -19.88 -22.56
C ARG A 99 -2.04 -19.90 -22.69
N LEU A 100 -1.51 -19.62 -23.88
CA LEU A 100 -0.07 -19.52 -24.13
C LEU A 100 0.56 -18.19 -23.64
N ALA A 101 -0.10 -17.46 -22.74
CA ALA A 101 0.29 -16.13 -22.26
C ALA A 101 0.58 -15.10 -23.38
N SER A 102 0.12 -15.37 -24.60
CA SER A 102 0.28 -14.53 -25.78
C SER A 102 -0.87 -13.53 -25.86
N TYR A 103 -1.08 -12.77 -24.79
CA TYR A 103 -2.27 -11.94 -24.58
C TYR A 103 -2.48 -10.91 -25.69
N ARG A 104 -1.40 -10.28 -26.20
CA ARG A 104 -1.48 -9.35 -27.35
C ARG A 104 -1.97 -10.02 -28.63
N MET A 105 -1.60 -11.28 -28.87
CA MET A 105 -2.13 -12.05 -30.00
C MET A 105 -3.60 -12.38 -29.80
N SER A 106 -3.98 -12.79 -28.59
CA SER A 106 -5.38 -13.04 -28.23
C SER A 106 -6.24 -11.79 -28.48
N ILE A 107 -5.79 -10.63 -28.01
CA ILE A 107 -6.44 -9.33 -28.24
C ILE A 107 -6.64 -9.06 -29.71
N ARG A 108 -5.60 -9.23 -30.55
CA ARG A 108 -5.71 -9.04 -32.00
C ARG A 108 -6.77 -9.94 -32.65
N LYS A 109 -6.89 -11.19 -32.20
CA LYS A 109 -7.88 -12.13 -32.74
C LYS A 109 -9.30 -11.77 -32.30
N LEU A 110 -9.47 -11.32 -31.06
CA LEU A 110 -10.75 -10.82 -30.55
C LEU A 110 -11.17 -9.50 -31.23
N ASP A 111 -10.23 -8.60 -31.51
CA ASP A 111 -10.52 -7.36 -32.24
C ASP A 111 -11.01 -7.66 -33.67
N LEU A 112 -10.40 -8.64 -34.35
CA LEU A 112 -10.86 -9.13 -35.66
C LEU A 112 -12.24 -9.79 -35.57
N LEU A 113 -12.50 -10.57 -34.51
CA LEU A 113 -13.80 -11.19 -34.26
C LEU A 113 -14.89 -10.12 -34.12
N PHE A 114 -14.70 -9.12 -33.26
CA PHE A 114 -15.68 -8.06 -33.03
C PHE A 114 -15.90 -7.15 -34.25
N SER A 115 -14.85 -6.89 -35.03
CA SER A 115 -14.92 -6.01 -36.20
C SER A 115 -15.65 -6.67 -37.37
N ASN A 116 -15.41 -7.97 -37.60
CA ASN A 116 -15.93 -8.69 -38.76
C ASN A 116 -17.22 -9.47 -38.45
N PHE A 117 -17.44 -9.85 -37.19
CA PHE A 117 -18.55 -10.70 -36.74
C PHE A 117 -19.23 -10.12 -35.48
N PRO A 118 -19.85 -8.94 -35.56
CA PRO A 118 -20.42 -8.25 -34.39
C PRO A 118 -21.62 -8.96 -33.74
N GLN A 119 -22.17 -9.99 -34.38
CA GLN A 119 -23.30 -10.81 -33.93
C GLN A 119 -22.89 -12.27 -33.67
N THR A 120 -21.60 -12.54 -33.48
CA THR A 120 -21.10 -13.89 -33.15
C THR A 120 -21.69 -14.38 -31.83
N GLU A 121 -21.94 -15.69 -31.72
CA GLU A 121 -22.45 -16.31 -30.50
C GLU A 121 -21.46 -16.22 -29.33
N TYR A 122 -20.17 -16.02 -29.62
CA TYR A 122 -19.11 -15.93 -28.62
C TYR A 122 -19.01 -14.56 -27.95
N GLN A 123 -19.91 -13.62 -28.24
CA GLN A 123 -19.75 -12.22 -27.84
C GLN A 123 -19.56 -12.06 -26.32
N GLU A 124 -20.28 -12.82 -25.50
CA GLU A 124 -20.15 -12.80 -24.04
C GLU A 124 -18.76 -13.25 -23.55
N GLU A 125 -18.35 -14.45 -23.96
CA GLU A 125 -17.05 -15.02 -23.56
C GLU A 125 -15.88 -14.22 -24.14
N ALA A 126 -16.02 -13.72 -25.36
CA ALA A 126 -15.02 -12.89 -26.02
C ALA A 126 -14.83 -11.55 -25.30
N LEU A 127 -15.89 -10.90 -24.83
CA LEU A 127 -15.77 -9.65 -24.06
C LEU A 127 -15.07 -9.89 -22.72
N TYR A 128 -15.45 -10.96 -22.01
CA TYR A 128 -14.79 -11.38 -20.78
C TYR A 128 -13.29 -11.66 -21.01
N LEU A 129 -12.97 -12.49 -22.01
CA LEU A 129 -11.60 -12.87 -22.34
C LEU A 129 -10.76 -11.67 -22.77
N GLN A 130 -11.36 -10.71 -23.49
CA GLN A 130 -10.69 -9.46 -23.88
C GLN A 130 -10.35 -8.61 -22.66
N GLY A 131 -11.30 -8.43 -21.73
CA GLY A 131 -11.05 -7.74 -20.46
C GLY A 131 -9.92 -8.38 -19.67
N LEU A 132 -9.97 -9.71 -19.50
CA LEU A 132 -8.92 -10.49 -18.83
C LEU A 132 -7.55 -10.34 -19.49
N ASN A 133 -7.47 -10.41 -20.82
CA ASN A 133 -6.21 -10.19 -21.54
C ASN A 133 -5.65 -8.77 -21.33
N TYR A 134 -6.51 -7.76 -21.30
CA TYR A 134 -6.09 -6.39 -21.03
C TYR A 134 -5.58 -6.20 -19.60
N LEU A 135 -6.18 -6.86 -18.60
CA LEU A 135 -5.64 -6.94 -17.24
C LEU A 135 -4.22 -7.54 -17.26
N LEU A 136 -4.06 -8.69 -17.92
CA LEU A 136 -2.79 -9.45 -17.94
C LEU A 136 -1.64 -8.71 -18.66
N ILE A 137 -1.94 -7.75 -19.54
CA ILE A 137 -0.93 -6.85 -20.13
C ILE A 137 -0.79 -5.50 -19.39
N GLY A 138 -1.44 -5.35 -18.23
CA GLY A 138 -1.39 -4.14 -17.39
C GLY A 138 -2.22 -2.96 -17.90
N SER A 139 -3.06 -3.14 -18.91
CA SER A 139 -3.91 -2.09 -19.48
C SER A 139 -5.27 -2.04 -18.78
N LEU A 140 -5.24 -1.67 -17.50
CA LEU A 140 -6.36 -1.77 -16.56
C LEU A 140 -7.60 -0.98 -16.99
N ALA A 141 -7.42 0.22 -17.56
CA ALA A 141 -8.54 1.02 -18.07
C ALA A 141 -9.31 0.31 -19.21
N LYS A 142 -8.58 -0.32 -20.15
CA LYS A 142 -9.22 -1.11 -21.22
C LYS A 142 -9.84 -2.38 -20.67
N SER A 143 -9.21 -3.03 -19.69
CA SER A 143 -9.80 -4.18 -19.01
C SER A 143 -11.18 -3.82 -18.50
N GLN A 144 -11.29 -2.72 -17.72
CA GLN A 144 -12.56 -2.24 -17.20
C GLN A 144 -13.57 -1.91 -18.30
N GLU A 145 -13.16 -1.24 -19.37
CA GLU A 145 -14.04 -0.91 -20.51
C GLU A 145 -14.75 -2.14 -21.11
N TYR A 146 -14.00 -3.23 -21.32
CA TYR A 146 -14.56 -4.47 -21.89
C TYR A 146 -15.46 -5.21 -20.89
N LEU A 147 -15.13 -5.18 -19.59
CA LEU A 147 -15.96 -5.76 -18.53
C LEU A 147 -17.28 -4.98 -18.36
N ASP A 148 -17.23 -3.64 -18.38
CA ASP A 148 -18.43 -2.79 -18.34
C ASP A 148 -19.34 -3.02 -19.55
N ARG A 149 -18.73 -3.23 -20.73
CA ARG A 149 -19.46 -3.57 -21.95
C ARG A 149 -20.18 -4.92 -21.82
N LEU A 150 -19.53 -5.94 -21.25
CA LEU A 150 -20.16 -7.22 -20.94
C LEU A 150 -21.31 -7.06 -19.94
N ALA A 151 -21.08 -6.33 -18.84
CA ALA A 151 -22.08 -6.01 -17.82
C ALA A 151 -23.34 -5.37 -18.42
N LYS A 152 -23.14 -4.39 -19.30
CA LYS A 152 -24.21 -3.62 -19.93
C LYS A 152 -24.97 -4.40 -21.00
N LEU A 153 -24.27 -5.12 -21.87
CA LEU A 153 -24.90 -5.82 -23.00
C LEU A 153 -25.52 -7.16 -22.58
N PHE A 154 -24.92 -7.85 -21.61
CA PHE A 154 -25.29 -9.20 -21.21
C PHE A 154 -25.41 -9.33 -19.69
N PRO A 155 -26.34 -8.61 -19.03
CA PRO A 155 -26.45 -8.57 -17.57
C PRO A 155 -26.73 -9.94 -16.90
N LYS A 156 -27.15 -10.95 -17.68
CA LYS A 156 -27.39 -12.33 -17.24
C LYS A 156 -26.32 -13.32 -17.71
N SER A 157 -25.20 -12.83 -18.24
CA SER A 157 -24.11 -13.67 -18.74
C SER A 157 -23.58 -14.58 -17.63
N ARG A 158 -23.21 -15.81 -18.00
CA ARG A 158 -22.51 -16.72 -17.07
C ARG A 158 -21.19 -16.13 -16.55
N TYR A 159 -20.58 -15.22 -17.30
CA TYR A 159 -19.29 -14.57 -16.98
C TYR A 159 -19.42 -13.37 -16.04
N GLN A 160 -20.64 -12.99 -15.62
CA GLN A 160 -20.81 -11.90 -14.66
C GLN A 160 -20.10 -12.20 -13.33
N ALA A 161 -20.14 -13.47 -12.93
CA ALA A 161 -19.46 -14.00 -11.76
C ALA A 161 -17.95 -13.71 -11.83
N GLU A 162 -17.28 -14.28 -12.83
CA GLU A 162 -15.83 -14.16 -13.02
C GLU A 162 -15.39 -12.73 -13.31
N THR A 163 -16.26 -11.93 -13.94
CA THR A 163 -16.00 -10.50 -14.17
C THR A 163 -15.78 -9.76 -12.85
N ARG A 164 -16.53 -10.07 -11.78
CA ARG A 164 -16.30 -9.47 -10.46
C ARG A 164 -14.89 -9.75 -9.95
N LYS A 165 -14.38 -10.98 -10.14
CA LYS A 165 -13.00 -11.30 -9.81
C LYS A 165 -12.01 -10.45 -10.59
N VAL A 166 -12.20 -10.30 -11.92
CA VAL A 166 -11.30 -9.51 -12.77
C VAL A 166 -11.35 -8.02 -12.42
N VAL A 167 -12.52 -7.48 -12.06
CA VAL A 167 -12.64 -6.11 -11.51
C VAL A 167 -11.87 -5.99 -10.21
N GLY A 168 -11.99 -6.97 -9.32
CA GLY A 168 -11.18 -7.06 -8.10
C GLY A 168 -9.68 -7.09 -8.39
N ASP A 169 -9.23 -7.89 -9.36
CA ASP A 169 -7.83 -7.98 -9.77
C ASP A 169 -7.31 -6.65 -10.35
N ASN A 170 -8.12 -5.95 -11.16
CA ASN A 170 -7.80 -4.61 -11.67
C ASN A 170 -7.62 -3.62 -10.50
N ALA A 171 -8.60 -3.57 -9.59
CA ALA A 171 -8.60 -2.67 -8.44
C ALA A 171 -7.44 -2.96 -7.48
N PHE A 172 -7.16 -4.23 -7.22
CA PHE A 172 -6.04 -4.68 -6.40
C PHE A 172 -4.70 -4.23 -6.99
N THR A 173 -4.53 -4.34 -8.31
CA THR A 173 -3.33 -3.86 -9.02
C THR A 173 -3.19 -2.33 -8.92
N MET A 174 -4.30 -1.60 -8.89
CA MET A 174 -4.34 -0.15 -8.68
C MET A 174 -4.21 0.28 -7.23
N GLN A 175 -4.13 -0.66 -6.28
CA GLN A 175 -4.21 -0.42 -4.84
C GLN A 175 -5.51 0.30 -4.41
N ASP A 176 -6.57 0.17 -5.20
CA ASP A 176 -7.92 0.54 -4.80
C ASP A 176 -8.51 -0.59 -3.94
N TRP A 177 -8.06 -0.62 -2.69
CA TRP A 177 -8.36 -1.70 -1.75
C TRP A 177 -9.85 -1.84 -1.45
N ASN A 178 -10.62 -0.75 -1.49
CA ASN A 178 -12.07 -0.80 -1.24
C ASN A 178 -12.78 -1.52 -2.39
N THR A 179 -12.54 -1.10 -3.63
CA THR A 179 -13.15 -1.76 -4.80
C THR A 179 -12.69 -3.21 -4.91
N ALA A 180 -11.42 -3.51 -4.63
CA ALA A 180 -10.90 -4.88 -4.59
C ALA A 180 -11.61 -5.73 -3.53
N TYR A 181 -11.71 -5.21 -2.30
CA TYR A 181 -12.41 -5.86 -1.19
C TYR A 181 -13.86 -6.21 -1.56
N ASP A 182 -14.63 -5.24 -2.03
CA ASP A 182 -16.06 -5.44 -2.34
C ASP A 182 -16.21 -6.45 -3.48
N SER A 183 -15.40 -6.33 -4.53
CA SER A 183 -15.42 -7.22 -5.70
C SER A 183 -15.08 -8.67 -5.34
N TYR A 184 -14.04 -8.89 -4.54
CA TYR A 184 -13.66 -10.24 -4.11
C TYR A 184 -14.66 -10.85 -3.14
N ARG A 185 -15.17 -10.07 -2.17
CA ARG A 185 -16.22 -10.55 -1.25
C ARG A 185 -17.46 -10.98 -2.03
N GLU A 186 -17.90 -10.16 -2.98
CA GLU A 186 -19.05 -10.46 -3.82
C GLU A 186 -18.82 -11.62 -4.80
N TYR A 187 -17.58 -11.87 -5.22
CA TYR A 187 -17.23 -13.04 -6.00
C TYR A 187 -17.29 -14.31 -5.16
N LEU A 188 -16.73 -14.29 -3.94
CA LEU A 188 -16.69 -15.43 -3.04
C LEU A 188 -18.05 -15.79 -2.44
N ALA A 189 -18.99 -14.84 -2.38
CA ALA A 189 -20.34 -15.07 -1.87
C ALA A 189 -21.29 -15.82 -2.84
N GLN A 190 -20.81 -16.25 -4.00
CA GLN A 190 -21.64 -16.88 -5.03
C GLN A 190 -21.78 -18.38 -4.81
N ASP A 191 -23.00 -18.91 -4.96
CA ASP A 191 -23.31 -20.34 -4.73
C ASP A 191 -22.63 -21.29 -5.72
N ASN A 192 -22.34 -20.84 -6.95
CA ASN A 192 -21.76 -21.65 -8.01
C ASN A 192 -20.77 -20.83 -8.86
N GLY A 193 -19.75 -21.48 -9.42
CA GLY A 193 -18.85 -20.88 -10.41
C GLY A 193 -17.56 -20.27 -9.85
N VAL A 194 -17.38 -20.22 -8.53
CA VAL A 194 -16.16 -19.70 -7.90
C VAL A 194 -14.95 -20.58 -8.25
N GLN A 195 -14.05 -20.03 -9.05
CA GLN A 195 -12.74 -20.61 -9.36
C GLN A 195 -11.67 -20.08 -8.39
N ASN A 196 -10.80 -20.98 -7.92
CA ASN A 196 -9.68 -20.71 -7.00
C ASN A 196 -10.09 -19.83 -5.78
N PRO A 197 -11.07 -20.27 -4.97
CA PRO A 197 -11.59 -19.50 -3.86
C PRO A 197 -10.52 -19.19 -2.80
N ASP A 198 -9.55 -20.08 -2.61
CA ASP A 198 -8.38 -19.92 -1.74
C ASP A 198 -7.49 -18.75 -2.18
N GLN A 199 -7.18 -18.65 -3.48
CA GLN A 199 -6.37 -17.58 -4.05
C GLN A 199 -7.06 -16.22 -3.91
N VAL A 200 -8.36 -16.17 -4.19
CA VAL A 200 -9.13 -14.93 -4.06
C VAL A 200 -9.35 -14.57 -2.59
N GLY A 201 -9.56 -15.57 -1.72
CA GLY A 201 -9.64 -15.40 -0.27
C GLY A 201 -8.36 -14.79 0.30
N LEU A 202 -7.18 -15.25 -0.13
CA LEU A 202 -5.92 -14.66 0.31
C LEU A 202 -5.82 -13.18 -0.12
N LYS A 203 -6.17 -12.85 -1.38
CA LYS A 203 -6.20 -11.45 -1.84
C LYS A 203 -7.22 -10.59 -1.08
N LEU A 204 -8.37 -11.16 -0.72
CA LEU A 204 -9.36 -10.48 0.13
C LEU A 204 -8.79 -10.24 1.53
N GLY A 205 -8.06 -11.20 2.11
CA GLY A 205 -7.31 -11.02 3.35
C GLY A 205 -6.26 -9.91 3.24
N GLU A 206 -5.51 -9.85 2.14
CA GLU A 206 -4.55 -8.77 1.86
C GLU A 206 -5.26 -7.40 1.77
N CYS A 207 -6.44 -7.32 1.14
CA CYS A 207 -7.27 -6.10 1.15
C CYS A 207 -7.70 -5.73 2.58
N CYS A 208 -8.12 -6.70 3.39
CA CYS A 208 -8.48 -6.46 4.80
C CYS A 208 -7.30 -5.91 5.60
N TRP A 209 -6.09 -6.40 5.34
CA TRP A 209 -4.86 -5.91 5.96
C TRP A 209 -4.64 -4.42 5.63
N GLU A 210 -4.68 -4.05 4.35
CA GLU A 210 -4.46 -2.67 3.89
C GLU A 210 -5.56 -1.71 4.38
N LEU A 211 -6.80 -2.18 4.43
CA LEU A 211 -7.94 -1.43 4.97
C LEU A 211 -8.01 -1.42 6.50
N LYS A 212 -7.09 -2.11 7.19
CA LYS A 212 -7.08 -2.30 8.65
C LYS A 212 -8.36 -2.95 9.21
N ARG A 213 -9.05 -3.74 8.38
CA ARG A 213 -10.27 -4.50 8.71
C ARG A 213 -9.90 -5.90 9.17
N PHE A 214 -9.11 -5.99 10.23
CA PHE A 214 -8.52 -7.27 10.68
C PHE A 214 -9.57 -8.28 11.13
N SER A 215 -10.63 -7.83 11.82
CA SER A 215 -11.75 -8.68 12.26
C SER A 215 -12.47 -9.37 11.11
N ASP A 216 -12.53 -8.72 9.95
CA ASP A 216 -13.18 -9.26 8.75
C ASP A 216 -12.20 -10.16 7.97
N GLY A 217 -10.90 -9.89 8.07
CA GLY A 217 -9.85 -10.64 7.37
C GLY A 217 -9.55 -12.00 7.99
N VAL A 218 -9.54 -12.13 9.32
CA VAL A 218 -9.20 -13.40 9.99
C VAL A 218 -10.12 -14.56 9.56
N PRO A 219 -11.47 -14.43 9.57
CA PRO A 219 -12.35 -15.51 9.12
C PRO A 219 -12.16 -15.90 7.65
N VAL A 220 -11.79 -14.93 6.79
CA VAL A 220 -11.46 -15.20 5.39
C VAL A 220 -10.19 -16.04 5.29
N LEU A 221 -9.17 -15.74 6.09
CA LEU A 221 -7.93 -16.51 6.11
C LEU A 221 -8.12 -17.89 6.73
N ASP A 222 -8.98 -18.04 7.73
CA ASP A 222 -9.36 -19.35 8.28
C ASP A 222 -9.95 -20.25 7.21
N TYR A 223 -10.91 -19.74 6.43
CA TYR A 223 -11.46 -20.45 5.29
C TYR A 223 -10.37 -20.88 4.30
N VAL A 224 -9.41 -20.00 3.97
CA VAL A 224 -8.30 -20.34 3.08
C VAL A 224 -7.44 -21.46 3.67
N ILE A 225 -7.07 -21.37 4.96
CA ILE A 225 -6.22 -22.36 5.65
C ILE A 225 -6.89 -23.74 5.67
N GLU A 226 -8.19 -23.78 5.93
CA GLU A 226 -8.97 -25.02 6.06
C GLU A 226 -9.27 -25.70 4.72
N ASN A 227 -9.39 -24.93 3.63
CA ASN A 227 -9.87 -25.42 2.33
C ASN A 227 -8.80 -25.48 1.24
N THR A 228 -7.66 -24.83 1.43
CA THR A 228 -6.55 -24.91 0.46
C THR A 228 -5.89 -26.29 0.48
N LEU A 229 -5.60 -26.81 -0.72
CA LEU A 229 -4.77 -28.00 -0.89
C LEU A 229 -3.29 -27.64 -1.13
N SER A 230 -2.96 -26.35 -1.30
CA SER A 230 -1.59 -25.86 -1.46
C SER A 230 -0.98 -25.55 -0.08
N PRO A 231 0.09 -26.26 0.34
CA PRO A 231 0.78 -25.99 1.59
C PRO A 231 1.36 -24.57 1.66
N GLU A 232 1.89 -24.07 0.54
CA GLU A 232 2.42 -22.70 0.44
C GLU A 232 1.31 -21.65 0.65
N MET A 233 0.13 -21.85 0.07
CA MET A 233 -1.01 -20.95 0.27
C MET A 233 -1.48 -20.97 1.72
N SER A 234 -1.52 -22.15 2.34
CA SER A 234 -1.85 -22.29 3.77
C SER A 234 -0.85 -21.50 4.61
N PHE A 235 0.46 -21.71 4.40
CA PHE A 235 1.53 -20.99 5.09
C PHE A 235 1.40 -19.46 4.93
N ARG A 236 1.15 -18.97 3.71
CA ARG A 236 0.95 -17.53 3.44
C ARG A 236 -0.26 -16.97 4.19
N ALA A 237 -1.38 -17.68 4.18
CA ALA A 237 -2.58 -17.28 4.91
C ALA A 237 -2.34 -17.26 6.43
N LYS A 238 -1.67 -18.27 6.99
CA LYS A 238 -1.28 -18.32 8.42
C LYS A 238 -0.37 -17.14 8.78
N LEU A 239 0.65 -16.85 7.98
CA LEU A 239 1.56 -15.72 8.24
C LEU A 239 0.82 -14.37 8.21
N LEU A 240 -0.11 -14.18 7.27
CA LEU A 240 -0.94 -12.97 7.23
C LEU A 240 -1.90 -12.91 8.44
N LYS A 241 -2.48 -14.04 8.84
CA LYS A 241 -3.33 -14.15 10.04
C LYS A 241 -2.56 -13.78 11.30
N VAL A 242 -1.32 -14.26 11.49
CA VAL A 242 -0.44 -13.85 12.61
C VAL A 242 -0.31 -12.33 12.69
N ARG A 243 -0.06 -11.67 11.54
CA ARG A 243 0.07 -10.21 11.49
C ARG A 243 -1.23 -9.51 11.90
N MET A 244 -2.38 -10.01 11.46
CA MET A 244 -3.70 -9.48 11.82
C MET A 244 -3.99 -9.66 13.31
N LEU A 245 -3.78 -10.86 13.85
CA LEU A 245 -3.96 -11.17 15.27
C LEU A 245 -3.09 -10.28 16.15
N THR A 246 -1.82 -10.08 15.76
CA THR A 246 -0.90 -9.15 16.43
C THR A 246 -1.49 -7.73 16.51
N ARG A 247 -2.12 -7.25 15.43
CA ARG A 247 -2.75 -5.91 15.39
C ARG A 247 -4.04 -5.83 16.21
N MET A 248 -4.73 -6.96 16.40
CA MET A 248 -5.91 -7.06 17.25
C MET A 248 -5.57 -7.27 18.73
N ASN A 249 -4.28 -7.41 19.07
CA ASN A 249 -3.79 -7.80 20.41
C ASN A 249 -4.22 -9.22 20.83
N GLU A 250 -4.55 -10.08 19.88
CA GLU A 250 -4.87 -11.50 20.12
C GLU A 250 -3.57 -12.33 20.19
N PHE A 251 -2.72 -11.99 21.17
CA PHE A 251 -1.34 -12.45 21.24
C PHE A 251 -1.20 -13.96 21.48
N ALA A 252 -2.12 -14.56 22.24
CA ALA A 252 -2.10 -15.99 22.53
C ALA A 252 -2.29 -16.83 21.25
N GLU A 253 -3.26 -16.45 20.42
CA GLU A 253 -3.51 -17.11 19.13
C GLU A 253 -2.37 -16.84 18.14
N ALA A 254 -1.86 -15.60 18.09
CA ALA A 254 -0.70 -15.27 17.27
C ALA A 254 0.54 -16.12 17.64
N ASN A 255 0.84 -16.28 18.93
CA ASN A 255 1.96 -17.08 19.41
C ASN A 255 1.78 -18.57 19.08
N ALA A 256 0.57 -19.11 19.24
CA ALA A 256 0.27 -20.50 18.86
C ALA A 256 0.51 -20.73 17.36
N LEU A 257 -0.01 -19.83 16.52
CA LEU A 257 0.14 -19.92 15.07
C LEU A 257 1.59 -19.69 14.61
N ILE A 258 2.34 -18.81 15.26
CA ILE A 258 3.80 -18.66 15.04
C ILE A 258 4.53 -19.99 15.31
N GLY A 259 4.19 -20.67 16.40
CA GLY A 259 4.76 -21.98 16.74
C GLY A 259 4.50 -23.04 15.67
N GLU A 260 3.32 -23.00 15.04
CA GLU A 260 2.94 -23.89 13.95
C GLU A 260 3.72 -23.62 12.65
N ILE A 261 3.85 -22.35 12.24
CA ILE A 261 4.49 -22.00 10.96
C ILE A 261 6.02 -21.98 11.00
N LYS A 262 6.64 -21.93 12.18
CA LYS A 262 8.10 -21.89 12.34
C LYS A 262 8.82 -23.08 11.68
N PRO A 263 8.40 -24.35 11.86
CA PRO A 263 8.98 -25.48 11.12
C PRO A 263 8.69 -25.46 9.62
N GLU A 264 7.54 -24.93 9.19
CA GLU A 264 7.18 -24.80 7.76
C GLU A 264 8.06 -23.76 7.04
N ALA A 265 8.59 -22.77 7.77
CA ALA A 265 9.31 -21.64 7.21
C ALA A 265 10.57 -22.02 6.42
N GLU A 266 11.27 -23.09 6.81
CA GLU A 266 12.46 -23.60 6.09
C GLU A 266 12.08 -24.13 4.69
N ILE A 267 10.93 -24.80 4.58
CA ILE A 267 10.42 -25.35 3.32
C ILE A 267 10.17 -24.23 2.31
N PHE A 268 9.62 -23.10 2.79
CA PHE A 268 9.25 -21.95 1.98
C PHE A 268 10.28 -20.81 2.01
N GLN A 269 11.48 -21.04 2.55
CA GLN A 269 12.57 -20.05 2.66
C GLN A 269 12.09 -18.70 3.24
N SER A 270 11.29 -18.78 4.28
CA SER A 270 10.54 -17.67 4.88
C SER A 270 10.86 -17.47 6.36
N GLU A 271 11.97 -18.02 6.85
CA GLU A 271 12.38 -17.98 8.25
C GLU A 271 12.55 -16.53 8.75
N GLY A 272 13.14 -15.66 7.92
CA GLY A 272 13.27 -14.24 8.22
C GLY A 272 11.93 -13.53 8.36
N MET A 273 10.93 -13.90 7.55
CA MET A 273 9.59 -13.31 7.60
C MET A 273 8.83 -13.76 8.85
N VAL A 274 8.93 -15.03 9.22
CA VAL A 274 8.34 -15.56 10.46
C VAL A 274 9.03 -14.94 11.68
N ALA A 275 10.36 -14.83 11.70
CA ALA A 275 11.08 -14.17 12.78
C ALA A 275 10.72 -12.68 12.92
N LEU A 276 10.51 -11.98 11.79
CA LEU A 276 10.02 -10.60 11.82
C LEU A 276 8.60 -10.51 12.38
N ALA A 277 7.69 -11.43 12.00
CA ALA A 277 6.33 -11.49 12.53
C ALA A 277 6.32 -11.78 14.04
N GLU A 278 7.14 -12.73 14.49
CA GLU A 278 7.35 -13.05 15.90
C GLU A 278 7.86 -11.84 16.69
N ALA A 279 8.88 -11.15 16.17
CA ALA A 279 9.39 -9.93 16.79
C ALA A 279 8.31 -8.85 16.88
N LYS A 280 7.54 -8.59 15.82
CA LYS A 280 6.43 -7.62 15.84
C LYS A 280 5.40 -7.99 16.91
N ASN A 281 5.07 -9.27 17.04
CA ASN A 281 4.13 -9.76 18.05
C ASN A 281 4.66 -9.53 19.48
N LEU A 282 5.94 -9.82 19.73
CA LEU A 282 6.60 -9.58 21.02
C LEU A 282 6.67 -8.08 21.36
N PHE A 283 7.02 -7.21 20.40
CA PHE A 283 7.01 -5.77 20.61
C PHE A 283 5.60 -5.24 20.94
N ALA A 284 4.56 -5.79 20.31
CA ALA A 284 3.17 -5.42 20.61
C ALA A 284 2.73 -5.87 22.02
N GLN A 285 3.29 -6.96 22.54
CA GLN A 285 3.11 -7.41 23.92
C GLN A 285 3.90 -6.57 24.95
N GLY A 286 4.80 -5.69 24.50
CA GLY A 286 5.74 -4.99 25.37
C GLY A 286 7.01 -5.78 25.71
N GLU A 287 7.21 -6.94 25.11
CA GLU A 287 8.36 -7.84 25.30
C GLU A 287 9.50 -7.55 24.30
N GLY A 288 9.74 -6.26 24.02
CA GLY A 288 10.78 -5.83 23.07
C GLY A 288 12.19 -6.28 23.46
N GLU A 289 12.46 -6.45 24.76
CA GLU A 289 13.73 -6.97 25.27
C GLU A 289 13.99 -8.43 24.84
N VAL A 290 12.92 -9.22 24.67
CA VAL A 290 13.00 -10.62 24.18
C VAL A 290 13.16 -10.63 22.65
N ALA A 291 12.46 -9.74 21.94
CA ALA A 291 12.52 -9.63 20.49
C ALA A 291 13.86 -9.09 19.95
N THR A 292 14.52 -8.22 20.70
CA THR A 292 15.76 -7.56 20.27
C THR A 292 16.91 -8.52 19.94
N PRO A 293 17.29 -9.49 20.81
CA PRO A 293 18.33 -10.45 20.48
C PRO A 293 17.94 -11.39 19.33
N LEU A 294 16.65 -11.69 19.16
CA LEU A 294 16.15 -12.45 18.00
C LEU A 294 16.49 -11.72 16.68
N LEU A 295 16.19 -10.42 16.62
CA LEU A 295 16.44 -9.59 15.44
C LEU A 295 17.93 -9.31 15.20
N GLN A 296 18.71 -9.09 16.26
CA GLN A 296 20.16 -8.83 16.14
C GLN A 296 20.92 -10.05 15.59
N ASN A 297 20.49 -11.25 15.96
CA ASN A 297 21.14 -12.51 15.59
C ASN A 297 20.54 -13.15 14.33
N LEU A 298 19.74 -12.41 13.55
CA LEU A 298 19.21 -12.91 12.28
C LEU A 298 20.36 -13.30 11.32
N PRO A 299 20.35 -14.53 10.76
CA PRO A 299 21.26 -14.93 9.70
C PRO A 299 21.16 -14.00 8.48
N ASP A 300 22.26 -13.80 7.75
CA ASP A 300 22.28 -12.87 6.60
C ASP A 300 21.44 -13.39 5.43
N GLU A 301 21.37 -14.71 5.26
CA GLU A 301 20.53 -15.41 4.29
C GLU A 301 19.03 -15.16 4.51
N TRP A 302 18.60 -14.88 5.74
CA TRP A 302 17.20 -14.60 6.07
C TRP A 302 16.82 -13.12 5.84
N LYS A 303 17.81 -12.22 5.66
CA LYS A 303 17.62 -10.76 5.56
C LYS A 303 17.26 -10.32 4.14
N THR A 304 16.06 -10.69 3.70
CA THR A 304 15.41 -10.06 2.54
C THR A 304 15.29 -8.55 2.74
N ALA A 305 14.97 -7.81 1.67
CA ALA A 305 14.81 -6.35 1.77
C ALA A 305 13.75 -5.94 2.80
N GLU A 306 12.63 -6.69 2.86
CA GLU A 306 11.57 -6.47 3.83
C GLU A 306 12.01 -6.80 5.25
N VAL A 307 12.62 -7.98 5.46
CA VAL A 307 13.11 -8.41 6.78
C VAL A 307 14.15 -7.44 7.32
N ARG A 308 15.10 -7.01 6.49
CA ARG A 308 16.14 -6.05 6.88
C ARG A 308 15.55 -4.71 7.30
N ALA A 309 14.61 -4.17 6.52
CA ALA A 309 14.00 -2.89 6.81
C ALA A 309 13.13 -2.95 8.07
N GLY A 310 12.29 -3.98 8.19
CA GLY A 310 11.41 -4.18 9.35
C GLY A 310 12.18 -4.46 10.64
N ALA A 311 13.19 -5.34 10.59
CA ALA A 311 14.03 -5.63 11.75
C ALA A 311 14.78 -4.39 12.23
N ALA A 312 15.35 -3.61 11.30
CA ALA A 312 16.05 -2.38 11.65
C ALA A 312 15.10 -1.32 12.23
N ASP A 313 13.85 -1.21 11.75
CA ASP A 313 12.87 -0.29 12.34
C ASP A 313 12.57 -0.66 13.81
N LEU A 314 12.30 -1.94 14.08
CA LEU A 314 12.05 -2.44 15.43
C LEU A 314 13.26 -2.28 16.37
N LEU A 315 14.46 -2.62 15.90
CA LEU A 315 15.70 -2.41 16.65
C LEU A 315 15.95 -0.93 16.94
N GLY A 316 15.63 -0.05 15.98
CA GLY A 316 15.67 1.39 16.17
C GLY A 316 14.79 1.85 17.32
N TYR A 317 13.56 1.31 17.42
CA TYR A 317 12.68 1.59 18.56
C TYR A 317 13.20 1.05 19.89
N SER A 318 13.74 -0.18 19.92
CA SER A 318 14.31 -0.73 21.17
C SER A 318 15.44 0.15 21.67
N PHE A 319 16.40 0.47 20.81
CA PHE A 319 17.53 1.33 21.16
C PHE A 319 17.09 2.74 21.55
N LEU A 320 16.04 3.28 20.92
CA LEU A 320 15.46 4.56 21.32
C LEU A 320 14.89 4.51 22.75
N ASN A 321 14.20 3.42 23.11
CA ASN A 321 13.66 3.22 24.45
C ASN A 321 14.76 3.05 25.51
N GLU A 322 15.84 2.37 25.16
CA GLU A 322 17.02 2.19 26.01
C GLU A 322 17.91 3.45 26.12
N GLY A 323 17.61 4.53 25.37
CA GLY A 323 18.44 5.74 25.34
C GLY A 323 19.74 5.59 24.55
N LYS A 324 19.86 4.54 23.72
CA LYS A 324 21.00 4.29 22.82
C LYS A 324 20.83 5.06 21.51
N TRP A 325 20.83 6.39 21.60
CA TRP A 325 20.44 7.31 20.51
C TRP A 325 21.18 7.09 19.18
N ALA A 326 22.50 6.90 19.24
CA ALA A 326 23.33 6.70 18.05
C ALA A 326 23.00 5.39 17.32
N LEU A 327 22.84 4.29 18.08
CA LEU A 327 22.44 3.00 17.54
C LEU A 327 21.02 3.05 16.98
N ALA A 328 20.09 3.68 17.69
CA ALA A 328 18.72 3.88 17.23
C ALA A 328 18.68 4.59 15.87
N ARG A 329 19.46 5.68 15.72
CA ARG A 329 19.54 6.44 14.47
C ARG A 329 20.12 5.60 13.32
N GLU A 330 21.17 4.84 13.59
CA GLU A 330 21.77 3.94 12.59
C GLU A 330 20.74 2.93 12.08
N GLN A 331 19.99 2.30 12.99
CA GLN A 331 18.96 1.34 12.65
C GLN A 331 17.81 1.98 11.85
N PHE A 332 17.31 3.15 12.25
CA PHE A 332 16.30 3.85 11.44
C PHE A 332 16.82 4.27 10.06
N LYS A 333 18.10 4.62 9.93
CA LYS A 333 18.71 4.89 8.61
C LYS A 333 18.72 3.63 7.75
N THR A 334 19.05 2.48 8.33
CA THR A 334 19.01 1.17 7.67
C THR A 334 17.58 0.82 7.24
N ALA A 335 16.60 1.04 8.11
CA ALA A 335 15.18 0.86 7.79
C ALA A 335 14.75 1.70 6.59
N LEU A 336 15.15 2.98 6.55
CA LEU A 336 14.85 3.91 5.46
C LEU A 336 15.56 3.59 4.13
N ALA A 337 16.54 2.70 4.11
CA ALA A 337 17.06 2.16 2.84
C ALA A 337 16.01 1.28 2.14
N GLY A 338 15.15 0.59 2.90
CA GLY A 338 14.03 -0.22 2.42
C GLY A 338 12.68 0.48 2.51
N LYS A 339 12.64 1.82 2.48
CA LYS A 339 11.48 2.66 2.84
C LYS A 339 10.09 2.22 2.30
N ARG A 340 10.03 1.60 1.11
CA ARG A 340 8.78 1.16 0.45
C ARG A 340 8.06 0.01 1.17
N VAL A 341 8.78 -0.79 1.96
CA VAL A 341 8.23 -1.96 2.67
C VAL A 341 7.95 -1.68 4.15
N LEU A 342 8.20 -0.45 4.61
CA LEU A 342 7.92 -0.06 5.98
C LEU A 342 6.43 0.24 6.15
N GLU A 343 5.85 -0.23 7.24
CA GLU A 343 4.44 0.04 7.59
C GLU A 343 4.19 1.53 7.85
N ASP A 344 5.12 2.24 8.49
CA ASP A 344 5.03 3.67 8.78
C ASP A 344 6.37 4.38 8.52
N GLN A 345 6.68 4.52 7.23
CA GLN A 345 7.89 5.17 6.74
C GLN A 345 8.05 6.61 7.26
N GLU A 346 6.95 7.35 7.44
CA GLU A 346 6.98 8.75 7.87
C GLU A 346 7.34 8.87 9.35
N ARG A 347 6.83 7.98 10.20
CA ARG A 347 7.25 7.89 11.61
C ARG A 347 8.74 7.57 11.71
N THR A 348 9.22 6.56 11.00
CA THR A 348 10.65 6.18 10.98
C THR A 348 11.53 7.35 10.52
N ARG A 349 11.12 8.07 9.47
CA ARG A 349 11.85 9.25 8.98
C ARG A 349 11.91 10.37 10.02
N ARG A 350 10.79 10.71 10.64
CA ARG A 350 10.74 11.75 11.69
C ARG A 350 11.66 11.39 12.85
N LEU A 351 11.61 10.16 13.35
CA LEU A 351 12.47 9.71 14.44
C LEU A 351 13.96 9.77 14.08
N SER A 352 14.32 9.31 12.88
CA SER A 352 15.69 9.40 12.39
C SER A 352 16.20 10.85 12.31
N GLY A 353 15.34 11.77 11.84
CA GLY A 353 15.64 13.21 11.78
C GLY A 353 15.80 13.83 13.16
N ASN A 354 14.87 13.57 14.08
CA ASN A 354 14.93 14.12 15.45
C ASN A 354 16.16 13.60 16.21
N LEU A 355 16.51 12.32 16.03
CA LEU A 355 17.75 11.77 16.60
C LEU A 355 19.00 12.40 15.98
N GLN A 356 18.97 12.71 14.68
CA GLN A 356 20.07 13.43 14.04
C GLN A 356 20.26 14.81 14.66
N ASP A 357 19.18 15.56 14.86
CA ASP A 357 19.23 16.91 15.44
C ASP A 357 19.70 16.86 16.90
N TYR A 358 19.19 15.91 17.68
CA TYR A 358 19.65 15.65 19.05
C TYR A 358 21.15 15.36 19.10
N LEU A 359 21.63 14.36 18.35
CA LEU A 359 23.04 13.95 18.36
C LEU A 359 23.98 15.05 17.83
N ALA A 360 23.51 15.86 16.88
CA ALA A 360 24.28 16.99 16.37
C ALA A 360 24.44 18.08 17.44
N ALA A 361 23.38 18.38 18.19
CA ALA A 361 23.42 19.33 19.30
C ALA A 361 24.30 18.81 20.46
N GLU A 362 24.14 17.54 20.84
CA GLU A 362 24.93 16.86 21.88
C GLU A 362 26.43 16.88 21.55
N ALA A 363 26.79 16.56 20.30
CA ALA A 363 28.18 16.60 19.85
C ALA A 363 28.75 18.03 19.87
N ALA A 364 27.98 19.01 19.41
CA ALA A 364 28.41 20.41 19.37
C ALA A 364 28.57 21.02 20.77
N LEU A 365 27.82 20.55 21.77
CA LEU A 365 27.89 21.03 23.15
C LEU A 365 29.27 20.79 23.80
N LYS A 366 30.00 19.77 23.38
CA LYS A 366 31.31 19.39 23.97
C LYS A 366 32.35 20.51 23.90
N ASP A 367 32.34 21.27 22.79
CA ASP A 367 33.28 22.36 22.53
C ASP A 367 32.58 23.74 22.52
N ALA A 368 31.30 23.79 22.92
CA ALA A 368 30.53 25.03 22.93
C ALA A 368 30.90 25.93 24.10
N SER A 369 30.79 27.25 23.89
CA SER A 369 30.97 28.26 24.93
C SER A 369 30.10 29.49 24.66
N GLY A 370 29.86 30.28 25.71
CA GLY A 370 29.04 31.49 25.65
C GLY A 370 27.62 31.20 25.17
N GLU A 371 27.10 32.09 24.32
CA GLU A 371 25.71 32.06 23.80
C GLU A 371 25.33 30.77 23.06
N LYS A 372 26.31 29.97 22.61
CA LYS A 372 26.05 28.71 21.90
C LYS A 372 25.52 27.61 22.82
N VAL A 373 25.94 27.58 24.08
CA VAL A 373 25.56 26.52 25.03
C VAL A 373 24.04 26.47 25.25
N PRO A 374 23.36 27.55 25.70
CA PRO A 374 21.92 27.52 25.92
C PRO A 374 21.13 27.29 24.64
N ARG A 375 21.62 27.79 23.50
CA ARG A 375 21.00 27.54 22.19
C ARG A 375 21.03 26.06 21.80
N LEU A 376 22.14 25.37 22.03
CA LEU A 376 22.26 23.94 21.73
C LEU A 376 21.42 23.10 22.71
N LYS A 377 21.38 23.45 23.99
CA LYS A 377 20.46 22.82 24.97
C LYS A 377 19.00 22.98 24.58
N LEU A 378 18.61 24.17 24.08
CA LEU A 378 17.28 24.40 23.53
C LEU A 378 16.97 23.46 22.34
N LEU A 379 17.95 23.21 21.45
CA LEU A 379 17.78 22.30 20.33
C LEU A 379 17.64 20.83 20.78
N GLU A 380 18.46 20.37 21.72
CA GLU A 380 18.29 19.04 22.34
C GLU A 380 16.90 18.90 22.98
N ALA A 381 16.48 19.90 23.76
CA ALA A 381 15.18 19.90 24.43
C ALA A 381 14.02 19.81 23.42
N ASN A 382 14.10 20.54 22.30
CA ASN A 382 13.11 20.47 21.23
C ASN A 382 13.05 19.06 20.61
N ALA A 383 14.20 18.46 20.30
CA ALA A 383 14.26 17.11 19.74
C ALA A 383 13.66 16.09 20.72
N LEU A 384 14.00 16.19 22.01
CA LEU A 384 13.46 15.33 23.07
C LEU A 384 11.94 15.46 23.22
N LEU A 385 11.41 16.69 23.25
CA LEU A 385 9.99 16.94 23.48
C LEU A 385 9.14 16.53 22.28
N PHE A 386 9.43 17.11 21.12
CA PHE A 386 8.57 16.99 19.93
C PHE A 386 8.88 15.75 19.11
N GLY A 387 10.08 15.21 19.26
CA GLY A 387 10.57 14.12 18.44
C GLY A 387 10.65 12.78 19.11
N LEU A 388 11.14 12.73 20.35
CA LEU A 388 11.48 11.49 21.04
C LEU A 388 10.55 11.15 22.21
N GLY A 389 9.58 12.03 22.51
CA GLY A 389 8.63 11.81 23.60
C GLY A 389 9.32 11.68 24.96
N ARG A 390 10.32 12.52 25.24
CA ARG A 390 11.06 12.57 26.51
C ARG A 390 10.80 13.91 27.23
N PRO A 391 9.55 14.19 27.63
CA PRO A 391 9.17 15.52 28.11
C PRO A 391 9.87 15.93 29.41
N ARG A 392 10.21 14.97 30.28
CA ARG A 392 10.94 15.25 31.52
C ARG A 392 12.37 15.73 31.26
N GLN A 393 13.13 14.99 30.44
CA GLN A 393 14.49 15.37 30.04
C GLN A 393 14.49 16.68 29.25
N ALA A 394 13.48 16.88 28.39
CA ALA A 394 13.31 18.14 27.68
C ALA A 394 13.07 19.31 28.64
N ALA A 395 12.19 19.15 29.63
CA ALA A 395 11.91 20.18 30.65
C ALA A 395 13.18 20.58 31.43
N GLU A 396 14.00 19.59 31.82
CA GLU A 396 15.29 19.83 32.47
C GLU A 396 16.21 20.69 31.60
N LEU A 397 16.38 20.35 30.33
CA LEU A 397 17.21 21.13 29.40
C LEU A 397 16.64 22.51 29.07
N TYR A 398 15.32 22.67 28.98
CA TYR A 398 14.70 23.99 28.83
C TYR A 398 14.96 24.89 30.04
N MET A 399 14.91 24.33 31.25
CA MET A 399 15.23 25.08 32.47
C MET A 399 16.71 25.47 32.51
N GLU A 400 17.61 24.55 32.16
CA GLU A 400 19.04 24.85 32.07
C GLU A 400 19.35 25.94 31.04
N ALA A 401 18.75 25.87 29.85
CA ALA A 401 18.91 26.88 28.80
C ALA A 401 18.37 28.25 29.23
N THR A 402 17.28 28.28 30.01
CA THR A 402 16.66 29.50 30.54
C THR A 402 17.49 30.16 31.65
N ALA A 403 18.14 29.34 32.48
CA ALA A 403 18.93 29.78 33.63
C ALA A 403 20.34 30.26 33.23
N ASP A 404 20.83 29.88 32.06
CA ASP A 404 22.15 30.30 31.57
C ASP A 404 22.18 31.81 31.28
N THR A 405 23.06 32.53 31.97
CA THR A 405 23.22 33.98 31.82
C THR A 405 23.78 34.39 30.46
N ASN A 406 24.36 33.46 29.70
CA ASN A 406 24.83 33.70 28.34
C ASN A 406 23.73 33.55 27.29
N ALA A 407 22.51 33.15 27.68
CA ALA A 407 21.42 32.93 26.72
C ALA A 407 20.98 34.24 26.05
N ASP A 408 20.88 34.21 24.72
CA ASP A 408 20.20 35.27 23.98
C ASP A 408 18.74 35.37 24.46
N PRO A 409 18.17 36.58 24.64
CA PRO A 409 16.79 36.75 25.10
C PRO A 409 15.76 35.96 24.29
N GLY A 410 15.97 35.80 22.97
CA GLY A 410 15.07 35.03 22.12
C GLY A 410 15.14 33.53 22.38
N ASP A 411 16.34 32.99 22.65
CA ASP A 411 16.52 31.58 22.97
C ASP A 411 16.02 31.27 24.39
N ALA A 412 16.26 32.17 25.35
CA ALA A 412 15.70 32.07 26.71
C ALA A 412 14.16 32.12 26.72
N ALA A 413 13.55 33.02 25.93
CA ALA A 413 12.09 33.08 25.80
C ALA A 413 11.52 31.79 25.16
N ARG A 414 12.19 31.24 24.13
CA ARG A 414 11.81 29.94 23.54
C ARG A 414 11.98 28.78 24.51
N ALA A 415 13.04 28.79 25.32
CA ALA A 415 13.27 27.75 26.31
C ALA A 415 12.20 27.77 27.42
N LEU A 416 11.85 28.95 27.95
CA LEU A 416 10.71 29.10 28.88
C LEU A 416 9.40 28.60 28.26
N TYR A 417 9.13 28.96 27.01
CA TYR A 417 7.95 28.47 26.31
C TYR A 417 7.96 26.95 26.15
N GLY A 418 9.11 26.36 25.79
CA GLY A 418 9.29 24.92 25.74
C GLY A 418 9.02 24.24 27.08
N ALA A 419 9.49 24.83 28.19
CA ALA A 419 9.19 24.35 29.54
C ALA A 419 7.69 24.40 29.86
N ILE A 420 7.00 25.50 29.50
CA ILE A 420 5.54 25.63 29.65
C ILE A 420 4.82 24.49 28.93
N LEU A 421 5.17 24.25 27.65
CA LEU A 421 4.58 23.16 26.87
C LEU A 421 4.88 21.79 27.49
N ALA A 422 6.14 21.53 27.90
CA ALA A 422 6.52 20.27 28.51
C ALA A 422 5.73 20.00 29.80
N TYR A 423 5.63 20.97 30.70
CA TYR A 423 4.92 20.81 31.97
C TYR A 423 3.41 20.74 31.81
N ARG A 424 2.81 21.62 31.00
CA ARG A 424 1.36 21.69 30.82
C ARG A 424 0.83 20.55 29.95
N ASP A 425 1.45 20.33 28.80
CA ASP A 425 0.86 19.52 27.72
C ASP A 425 1.34 18.07 27.74
N HIS A 426 2.48 17.78 28.40
CA HIS A 426 3.08 16.44 28.40
C HIS A 426 3.32 15.82 29.78
N LEU A 427 3.45 16.63 30.84
CA LEU A 427 3.70 16.14 32.20
C LEU A 427 2.50 16.32 33.15
N ASP A 428 1.41 16.93 32.67
CA ASP A 428 0.18 17.20 33.45
C ASP A 428 0.46 17.97 34.76
N ARG A 429 1.24 19.05 34.64
CA ARG A 429 1.65 19.93 35.75
C ARG A 429 1.40 21.40 35.41
N PRO A 430 0.13 21.83 35.33
CA PRO A 430 -0.23 23.21 34.97
C PRO A 430 0.34 24.24 35.95
N ASP A 431 0.35 23.97 37.26
CA ASP A 431 0.90 24.89 38.26
C ASP A 431 2.39 25.19 38.02
N SER A 432 3.16 24.18 37.57
CA SER A 432 4.56 24.38 37.19
C SER A 432 4.67 25.22 35.93
N ALA A 433 3.80 24.97 34.94
CA ALA A 433 3.75 25.74 33.71
C ALA A 433 3.39 27.22 33.96
N ASP A 434 2.50 27.50 34.91
CA ASP A 434 2.10 28.87 35.26
C ASP A 434 3.25 29.69 35.86
N ILE A 435 4.13 29.06 36.64
CA ILE A 435 5.37 29.70 37.14
C ILE A 435 6.27 30.12 35.96
N PHE A 436 6.46 29.24 34.97
CA PHE A 436 7.26 29.55 33.79
C PHE A 436 6.58 30.58 32.89
N ALA A 437 5.24 30.55 32.79
CA ALA A 437 4.45 31.55 32.09
C ALA A 437 4.61 32.93 32.71
N ALA A 438 4.50 33.04 34.04
CA ALA A 438 4.73 34.29 34.75
C ALA A 438 6.16 34.82 34.51
N SER A 439 7.17 33.94 34.61
CA SER A 439 8.56 34.32 34.34
C SER A 439 8.78 34.78 32.89
N LEU A 440 8.12 34.15 31.92
CA LEU A 440 8.16 34.53 30.51
C LEU A 440 7.55 35.91 30.27
N GLN A 441 6.41 36.21 30.90
CA GLN A 441 5.78 37.53 30.84
C GLN A 441 6.63 38.61 31.50
N GLU A 442 7.21 38.31 32.66
CA GLU A 442 8.02 39.26 33.41
C GLU A 442 9.33 39.59 32.69
N ARG A 443 10.05 38.57 32.21
CA ARG A 443 11.40 38.74 31.65
C ARG A 443 11.39 39.08 30.16
N PHE A 444 10.38 38.62 29.42
CA PHE A 444 10.32 38.74 27.96
C PHE A 444 8.91 39.13 27.45
N PRO A 445 8.30 40.22 27.96
CA PRO A 445 6.92 40.59 27.65
C PRO A 445 6.66 40.84 26.15
N ASP A 446 7.66 41.35 25.43
CA ASP A 446 7.56 41.62 23.98
C ASP A 446 7.89 40.40 23.09
N SER A 447 8.08 39.22 23.68
CA SER A 447 8.40 38.01 22.92
C SER A 447 7.15 37.40 22.26
N PRO A 448 7.30 36.77 21.07
CA PRO A 448 6.25 35.94 20.48
C PRO A 448 5.69 34.89 21.45
N GLN A 449 6.58 34.33 22.26
CA GLN A 449 6.25 33.31 23.23
C GLN A 449 5.35 33.86 24.34
N ALA A 450 5.69 35.02 24.91
CA ALA A 450 4.85 35.70 25.91
C ALA A 450 3.47 36.03 25.34
N PHE A 451 3.40 36.57 24.12
CA PHE A 451 2.12 36.84 23.46
C PHE A 451 1.27 35.58 23.31
N MET A 452 1.88 34.46 22.89
CA MET A 452 1.19 33.18 22.71
C MET A 452 0.64 32.59 24.02
N VAL A 453 1.26 32.90 25.16
CA VAL A 453 0.81 32.42 26.48
C VAL A 453 -0.27 33.32 27.08
N ALA A 454 -0.16 34.65 26.93
CA ALA A 454 -1.13 35.59 27.47
C ALA A 454 -2.45 35.65 26.70
N SER A 455 -2.43 35.34 25.41
CA SER A 455 -3.58 35.55 24.54
C SER A 455 -4.47 34.31 24.45
N ASP A 456 -5.79 34.53 24.50
CA ASP A 456 -6.77 33.48 24.26
C ASP A 456 -6.58 32.88 22.86
N PRO A 457 -6.64 31.54 22.71
CA PRO A 457 -6.39 30.87 21.42
C PRO A 457 -7.22 31.40 20.24
N GLY A 458 -8.44 31.89 20.50
CA GLY A 458 -9.35 32.41 19.49
C GLY A 458 -8.99 33.81 18.94
N ASP A 459 -8.23 34.59 19.70
CA ASP A 459 -7.98 36.02 19.43
C ASP A 459 -6.49 36.34 19.15
N ARG A 460 -5.67 35.31 18.94
CA ARG A 460 -4.22 35.46 18.67
C ARG A 460 -3.94 36.03 17.27
N ASP A 461 -3.63 37.32 17.20
CA ASP A 461 -2.99 37.94 16.03
C ASP A 461 -1.47 38.06 16.19
N LEU A 462 -0.79 36.91 16.08
CA LEU A 462 0.68 36.86 16.18
C LEU A 462 1.36 37.67 15.07
N LEU A 463 0.78 37.69 13.87
CA LEU A 463 1.33 38.43 12.74
C LEU A 463 1.26 39.94 13.00
N GLY A 464 0.10 40.44 13.43
CA GLY A 464 -0.08 41.84 13.82
C GLY A 464 0.90 42.26 14.91
N MET A 465 1.04 41.45 15.97
CA MET A 465 2.02 41.71 17.04
C MET A 465 3.46 41.78 16.50
N LEU A 466 3.87 40.82 15.64
CA LEU A 466 5.20 40.80 15.05
C LEU A 466 5.46 42.03 14.17
N LEU A 467 4.46 42.46 13.39
CA LEU A 467 4.53 43.66 12.57
C LEU A 467 4.62 44.94 13.42
N ASP A 468 3.83 45.04 14.49
CA ASP A 468 3.89 46.16 15.44
C ASP A 468 5.25 46.25 16.12
N ARG A 469 5.76 45.11 16.59
CA ARG A 469 7.09 45.01 17.18
C ARG A 469 8.16 45.46 16.17
N GLN A 470 8.07 45.01 14.92
CA GLN A 470 8.99 45.43 13.87
C GLN A 470 8.94 46.95 13.65
N ARG A 471 7.74 47.55 13.59
CA ARG A 471 7.57 49.00 13.44
C ARG A 471 8.19 49.78 14.59
N ARG A 472 8.01 49.33 15.84
CA ARG A 472 8.65 49.94 17.02
C ARG A 472 10.18 49.90 16.92
N VAL A 473 10.75 48.73 16.63
CA VAL A 473 12.21 48.56 16.47
C VAL A 473 12.76 49.45 15.35
N GLN A 474 12.04 49.58 14.23
CA GLN A 474 12.40 50.48 13.14
C GLN A 474 12.37 51.95 13.60
N ALA A 475 11.30 52.38 14.29
CA ALA A 475 11.16 53.74 14.81
C ALA A 475 12.28 54.11 15.80
N ASP A 476 12.61 53.23 16.74
CA ASP A 476 13.71 53.43 17.69
C ASP A 476 15.07 53.48 16.99
N SER A 477 15.27 52.60 16.01
CA SER A 477 16.49 52.56 15.21
C SER A 477 16.68 53.82 14.39
N LEU A 478 15.60 54.41 13.86
CA LEU A 478 15.56 55.71 13.18
C LEU A 478 15.87 56.86 14.15
N ALA A 479 15.27 56.83 15.34
CA ALA A 479 15.49 57.84 16.38
C ALA A 479 16.94 57.86 16.88
N ALA A 480 17.61 56.70 16.93
CA ALA A 480 19.00 56.57 17.36
C ALA A 480 20.05 57.02 16.31
N LEU A 481 19.64 57.39 15.09
CA LEU A 481 20.58 57.86 14.06
C LEU A 481 21.04 59.30 14.31
N SER A 482 22.33 59.57 14.09
CA SER A 482 22.87 60.93 14.04
C SER A 482 22.30 61.74 12.86
N PRO A 483 22.37 63.09 12.87
CA PRO A 483 21.91 63.91 11.75
C PRO A 483 22.55 63.52 10.41
N GLU A 484 23.85 63.19 10.40
CA GLU A 484 24.56 62.69 9.21
C GLU A 484 24.05 61.33 8.74
N GLN A 485 23.75 60.41 9.67
CA GLN A 485 23.20 59.10 9.35
C GLN A 485 21.75 59.18 8.84
N ARG A 486 20.94 60.09 9.39
CA ARG A 486 19.58 60.36 8.88
C ARG A 486 19.63 60.95 7.47
N ALA A 487 20.51 61.91 7.21
CA ALA A 487 20.71 62.48 5.88
C ALA A 487 21.15 61.42 4.86
N ALA A 488 22.06 60.52 5.26
CA ALA A 488 22.46 59.39 4.44
C ALA A 488 21.31 58.39 4.19
N LEU A 489 20.40 58.19 5.14
CA LEU A 489 19.26 57.28 4.99
C LEU A 489 18.22 57.86 4.02
N VAL A 490 17.96 59.18 4.09
CA VAL A 490 17.12 59.90 3.13
C VAL A 490 17.72 59.83 1.72
N ALA A 491 19.04 60.00 1.58
CA ALA A 491 19.72 59.88 0.29
C ALA A 491 19.61 58.47 -0.32
N VAL A 492 19.70 57.41 0.50
CA VAL A 492 19.48 56.01 0.07
C VAL A 492 18.03 55.75 -0.36
N GLY A 493 17.07 56.48 0.20
CA GLY A 493 15.65 56.39 -0.15
C GLY A 493 15.24 57.20 -1.39
N SER A 494 16.04 58.19 -1.80
CA SER A 494 15.80 59.03 -2.97
C SER A 494 16.60 58.63 -4.22
N GLU A 495 17.81 58.07 -4.08
CA GLU A 495 18.60 57.56 -5.20
C GLU A 495 19.50 56.39 -4.75
N TRP A 496 19.23 55.18 -5.24
CA TRP A 496 20.17 54.06 -5.09
C TRP A 496 21.32 54.24 -6.10
N SER A 497 22.34 55.03 -5.74
CA SER A 497 23.52 55.24 -6.58
C SER A 497 24.72 54.35 -6.15
N PRO A 498 25.46 53.71 -7.08
CA PRO A 498 26.57 52.80 -6.77
C PRO A 498 27.76 53.43 -6.01
N ALA A 499 27.81 54.76 -5.90
CA ALA A 499 28.97 55.51 -5.38
C ALA A 499 29.22 55.39 -3.86
N ILE A 500 28.33 54.77 -3.08
CA ILE A 500 28.54 54.55 -1.63
C ILE A 500 29.44 53.32 -1.36
N ALA A 501 29.87 52.61 -2.39
CA ALA A 501 30.66 51.37 -2.26
C ALA A 501 32.10 51.57 -1.76
N ASP A 502 32.66 52.78 -1.76
CA ASP A 502 34.11 52.98 -1.59
C ASP A 502 34.56 53.75 -0.34
N ARG A 503 33.93 53.51 0.82
CA ARG A 503 34.50 53.97 2.10
C ARG A 503 34.55 52.88 3.17
N SER A 504 35.66 52.16 3.12
CA SER A 504 36.34 51.47 4.23
C SER A 504 35.65 50.28 4.90
N ARG A 505 36.44 49.24 5.16
CA ARG A 505 36.11 47.97 5.85
C ARG A 505 35.61 48.10 7.30
N LYS A 506 35.18 49.27 7.79
CA LYS A 506 34.59 49.48 9.14
C LYS A 506 33.06 49.67 9.14
N GLY A 507 32.37 49.59 7.99
CA GLY A 507 30.95 49.97 7.85
C GLY A 507 29.92 48.85 7.62
N THR A 508 30.26 47.56 7.75
CA THR A 508 29.32 46.46 7.44
C THR A 508 28.08 46.44 8.34
N GLY A 509 28.22 46.83 9.62
CA GLY A 509 27.08 46.96 10.56
C GLY A 509 26.15 48.12 10.21
N LEU A 510 26.71 49.28 9.89
CA LEU A 510 25.93 50.46 9.51
C LEU A 510 25.20 50.25 8.18
N ARG A 511 25.84 49.62 7.19
CA ARG A 511 25.23 49.30 5.90
C ARG A 511 24.05 48.32 6.03
N ARG A 512 24.19 47.26 6.84
CA ARG A 512 23.07 46.33 7.13
C ARG A 512 21.92 47.04 7.87
N ARG A 513 22.25 47.91 8.84
CA ARG A 513 21.26 48.70 9.60
C ARG A 513 20.49 49.67 8.69
N MET A 514 21.18 50.35 7.76
CA MET A 514 20.57 51.26 6.79
C MET A 514 19.69 50.53 5.77
N VAL A 515 20.10 49.35 5.29
CA VAL A 515 19.29 48.48 4.40
C VAL A 515 18.06 47.93 5.12
N TYR A 516 18.16 47.61 6.41
CA TYR A 516 17.03 47.17 7.23
C TYR A 516 16.01 48.29 7.43
N LEU A 517 16.45 49.53 7.65
CA LEU A 517 15.60 50.71 7.81
C LEU A 517 15.02 51.26 6.50
N SER A 518 15.62 50.96 5.34
CA SER A 518 15.13 51.41 4.04
C SER A 518 14.10 50.48 3.37
N ARG A 519 13.90 49.27 3.90
CA ARG A 519 12.83 48.37 3.44
C ARG A 519 11.47 48.92 3.88
N ARG A 520 10.73 49.50 2.93
CA ARG A 520 9.37 50.04 3.10
C ARG A 520 8.38 48.97 3.59
N GLU A 521 7.27 49.39 4.18
CA GLU A 521 6.11 48.56 4.61
C GLU A 521 5.49 47.70 3.47
N ASN A 522 5.95 47.84 2.23
CA ASN A 522 5.32 47.30 1.03
C ASN A 522 5.79 45.88 0.64
N LEU A 523 6.49 45.16 1.54
CA LEU A 523 6.81 43.72 1.39
C LEU A 523 5.88 42.83 2.23
N VAL A 524 4.75 43.36 2.69
CA VAL A 524 3.66 42.58 3.26
C VAL A 524 2.89 41.97 2.09
N TYR A 525 3.13 40.70 1.78
CA TYR A 525 2.13 39.93 1.04
C TYR A 525 0.91 39.79 1.96
N PRO A 526 -0.29 40.22 1.54
CA PRO A 526 -1.49 39.88 2.29
C PRO A 526 -1.57 38.36 2.39
N PRO A 527 -1.98 37.80 3.55
CA PRO A 527 -2.28 36.37 3.61
C PRO A 527 -3.31 36.06 2.50
N PRO A 528 -3.20 34.91 1.81
CA PRO A 528 -4.21 34.54 0.82
C PRO A 528 -5.57 34.57 1.50
N GLU A 529 -6.55 35.21 0.85
CA GLU A 529 -7.91 35.30 1.34
C GLU A 529 -8.37 33.91 1.78
N ARG A 530 -8.89 33.80 3.01
CA ARG A 530 -9.47 32.55 3.50
C ARG A 530 -10.57 32.16 2.52
N GLY A 531 -10.32 31.10 1.74
CA GLY A 531 -11.36 30.43 0.98
C GLY A 531 -12.51 30.01 1.91
N PRO A 532 -13.71 29.76 1.35
CA PRO A 532 -14.91 29.49 2.13
C PRO A 532 -14.66 28.41 3.17
N GLN A 533 -15.01 28.71 4.42
CA GLN A 533 -14.89 27.81 5.56
C GLN A 533 -15.50 26.46 5.21
N MET A 534 -14.66 25.42 5.06
CA MET A 534 -15.14 24.06 5.20
C MET A 534 -15.52 23.87 6.67
N GLY A 535 -16.75 23.39 6.89
CA GLY A 535 -17.36 23.23 8.21
C GLY A 535 -16.56 22.33 9.16
N PRO A 536 -16.93 22.32 10.45
CA PRO A 536 -16.18 21.62 11.48
C PRO A 536 -16.19 20.10 11.25
N SER A 537 -14.99 19.50 11.30
CA SER A 537 -14.81 18.06 11.44
C SER A 537 -15.11 17.65 12.89
N PRO A 538 -15.86 16.56 13.15
CA PRO A 538 -16.33 16.21 14.49
C PRO A 538 -15.25 15.47 15.28
N GLY A 539 -15.03 15.90 16.53
CA GLY A 539 -14.14 15.18 17.43
C GLY A 539 -14.05 15.81 18.82
N ARG A 540 -15.05 15.54 19.67
CA ARG A 540 -14.92 15.26 21.11
C ARG A 540 -16.30 14.96 21.71
N ASN A 541 -16.46 13.71 22.17
CA ASN A 541 -17.59 13.27 23.02
C ASN A 541 -17.66 14.12 24.30
N PRO A 542 -18.87 14.35 24.81
CA PRO A 542 -19.16 13.85 26.15
C PRO A 542 -20.50 13.11 26.25
N VAL A 543 -20.51 12.21 27.22
CA VAL A 543 -21.60 11.31 27.63
C VAL A 543 -22.88 12.07 28.00
N ALA A 544 -24.02 11.42 27.73
CA ALA A 544 -25.39 11.65 28.20
C ALA A 544 -26.29 12.60 27.37
N ALA A 545 -27.14 12.02 26.52
CA ALA A 545 -28.59 12.26 26.51
C ALA A 545 -29.27 11.25 25.57
N ALA A 546 -30.13 10.42 26.13
CA ALA A 546 -31.10 9.61 25.43
C ALA A 546 -32.23 10.49 24.85
N ASP A 547 -32.98 9.91 23.92
CA ASP A 547 -34.25 10.40 23.36
C ASP A 547 -34.19 11.62 22.42
N SER A 548 -34.17 11.34 21.11
CA SER A 548 -35.20 11.85 20.19
C SER A 548 -34.84 11.48 18.75
N LEU A 549 -35.73 10.73 18.10
CA LEU A 549 -36.17 10.89 16.71
C LEU A 549 -37.13 9.74 16.41
N GLY A 550 -38.31 9.81 17.05
CA GLY A 550 -39.44 9.01 16.63
C GLY A 550 -39.93 9.54 15.29
N LEU A 551 -40.07 8.65 14.31
CA LEU A 551 -41.10 8.70 13.27
C LEU A 551 -41.26 7.27 12.71
N ARG A 552 -42.26 6.55 13.24
CA ARG A 552 -42.95 5.44 12.54
C ARG A 552 -44.00 6.03 11.59
N PRO A 553 -44.46 5.23 10.63
CA PRO A 553 -45.90 4.96 10.58
C PRO A 553 -46.23 3.46 10.61
N GLN A 554 -47.35 3.15 11.24
CA GLN A 554 -47.97 1.83 11.43
C GLN A 554 -48.62 1.31 10.13
N SER A 555 -48.39 0.04 9.76
CA SER A 555 -49.26 -1.15 9.90
C SER A 555 -50.34 -1.33 8.83
N THR A 556 -50.34 -2.50 8.18
CA THR A 556 -51.47 -3.46 8.17
C THR A 556 -51.04 -4.77 7.49
N LEU A 557 -51.14 -5.89 8.20
CA LEU A 557 -51.19 -7.25 7.63
C LEU A 557 -52.63 -7.57 7.21
N PRO A 558 -52.81 -8.53 6.28
CA PRO A 558 -53.52 -9.74 6.69
C PRO A 558 -52.85 -11.05 6.24
N GLU A 559 -53.10 -12.10 7.02
CA GLU A 559 -52.73 -13.50 6.77
C GLU A 559 -53.37 -14.08 5.49
N SER A 560 -52.64 -14.86 4.72
CA SER A 560 -52.89 -16.30 4.47
C SER A 560 -52.18 -16.82 3.20
N VAL A 561 -51.82 -18.11 3.26
CA VAL A 561 -51.36 -19.03 2.20
C VAL A 561 -49.84 -19.19 2.02
N ARG A 562 -49.31 -20.30 2.57
CA ARG A 562 -48.04 -20.97 2.18
C ARG A 562 -48.23 -21.70 0.83
N PRO A 563 -47.18 -21.87 -0.01
CA PRO A 563 -46.22 -22.99 0.10
C PRO A 563 -44.75 -22.54 -0.15
N GLU A 564 -43.75 -22.94 0.65
CA GLU A 564 -42.95 -24.18 0.65
C GLU A 564 -41.67 -24.14 -0.23
N TYR A 565 -40.53 -24.43 0.43
CA TYR A 565 -39.15 -24.73 -0.03
C TYR A 565 -38.11 -23.60 -0.29
N GLY A 566 -36.98 -23.69 0.44
CA GLY A 566 -35.67 -23.14 0.05
C GLY A 566 -34.82 -22.64 1.22
N ARG A 567 -33.91 -23.48 1.74
CA ARG A 567 -33.05 -23.30 2.93
C ARG A 567 -32.17 -22.03 2.92
N ASP A 568 -32.25 -21.25 4.01
CA ASP A 568 -31.20 -20.32 4.45
C ASP A 568 -30.21 -21.04 5.38
N LEU A 569 -28.92 -20.73 5.22
CA LEU A 569 -27.80 -21.17 6.07
C LEU A 569 -27.92 -20.58 7.49
N PRO A 570 -27.76 -21.36 8.58
CA PRO A 570 -27.55 -20.80 9.90
C PRO A 570 -26.08 -20.87 10.33
N VAL A 571 -25.59 -19.71 10.73
CA VAL A 571 -24.51 -19.54 11.72
C VAL A 571 -24.98 -20.12 13.06
N THR A 572 -24.33 -21.18 13.54
CA THR A 572 -24.23 -21.52 14.98
C THR A 572 -23.06 -22.49 15.21
N LEU A 573 -22.13 -22.11 16.09
CA LEU A 573 -21.02 -22.93 16.63
C LEU A 573 -21.56 -24.12 17.46
N PRO A 574 -20.91 -25.30 17.48
CA PRO A 574 -21.13 -26.30 18.52
C PRO A 574 -20.04 -26.30 19.60
N ASP A 575 -20.54 -26.46 20.83
CA ASP A 575 -19.84 -26.69 22.10
C ASP A 575 -18.88 -27.89 22.10
N SER A 576 -17.88 -27.78 22.98
CA SER A 576 -16.90 -28.80 23.33
C SER A 576 -17.51 -29.95 24.14
N SER A 577 -17.54 -31.17 23.58
CA SER A 577 -17.42 -32.43 24.34
C SER A 577 -17.41 -33.65 23.41
N ALA A 578 -16.27 -34.34 23.32
CA ALA A 578 -16.14 -35.81 23.28
C ALA A 578 -14.70 -36.23 22.93
N LEU A 579 -13.89 -36.48 23.96
CA LEU A 579 -12.84 -37.49 23.92
C LEU A 579 -13.52 -38.87 23.94
N ASP A 580 -13.19 -39.77 23.02
CA ASP A 580 -12.42 -40.98 23.34
C ASP A 580 -12.34 -42.01 22.18
N MET A 581 -11.15 -42.63 22.11
CA MET A 581 -10.85 -44.02 21.72
C MET A 581 -10.40 -44.43 20.30
N ALA A 582 -9.21 -45.07 20.35
CA ALA A 582 -8.67 -46.20 19.57
C ALA A 582 -7.99 -45.88 18.22
N SER A 583 -6.66 -45.84 18.12
CA SER A 583 -5.65 -46.92 18.20
C SER A 583 -5.67 -47.90 17.01
N GLY A 584 -4.67 -47.79 16.15
CA GLY A 584 -4.41 -48.73 15.05
C GLY A 584 -3.10 -48.39 14.34
N ILE A 585 -1.98 -48.76 14.96
CA ILE A 585 -0.65 -48.74 14.36
C ILE A 585 -0.58 -49.93 13.39
N ASP A 586 -0.25 -49.69 12.13
CA ASP A 586 0.37 -50.70 11.28
C ASP A 586 1.60 -50.10 10.60
N THR A 587 2.74 -50.68 10.98
CA THR A 587 4.07 -50.42 10.46
C THR A 587 4.22 -50.98 9.04
N VAL A 588 4.56 -50.13 8.07
CA VAL A 588 5.11 -50.58 6.79
C VAL A 588 6.44 -49.88 6.54
N THR A 589 7.45 -50.73 6.38
CA THR A 589 8.87 -50.50 6.11
C THR A 589 9.13 -49.59 4.89
N VAL A 590 9.97 -48.58 5.09
CA VAL A 590 10.52 -47.68 4.06
C VAL A 590 11.85 -48.25 3.54
N PRO A 591 12.08 -48.38 2.21
CA PRO A 591 13.41 -48.66 1.67
C PRO A 591 14.25 -47.38 1.54
N GLU A 592 15.55 -47.49 1.80
CA GLU A 592 16.56 -46.41 1.73
C GLU A 592 16.62 -45.71 0.36
N PRO A 593 16.88 -44.38 0.31
CA PRO A 593 17.06 -43.66 -0.95
C PRO A 593 18.50 -43.76 -1.48
N GLU A 594 18.64 -44.02 -2.79
CA GLU A 594 19.89 -43.88 -3.55
C GLU A 594 20.35 -42.41 -3.64
N PRO A 595 21.67 -42.15 -3.78
CA PRO A 595 22.22 -40.79 -3.71
C PRO A 595 21.90 -39.94 -4.96
N GLU A 596 21.35 -38.75 -4.72
CA GLU A 596 20.97 -37.77 -5.74
C GLU A 596 22.14 -37.25 -6.60
N LYS A 597 21.89 -37.21 -7.91
CA LYS A 597 22.71 -36.49 -8.90
C LYS A 597 22.47 -34.99 -8.76
N LYS A 598 23.56 -34.24 -8.54
CA LYS A 598 23.62 -32.77 -8.49
C LYS A 598 22.81 -32.10 -9.60
N VAL A 599 21.65 -31.54 -9.25
CA VAL A 599 20.91 -30.58 -10.08
C VAL A 599 21.52 -29.20 -9.86
N LYS A 600 21.80 -28.48 -10.95
CA LYS A 600 22.38 -27.14 -10.94
C LYS A 600 21.42 -26.15 -10.28
N LYS A 601 21.90 -25.49 -9.23
CA LYS A 601 21.34 -24.30 -8.59
C LYS A 601 20.96 -23.25 -9.66
N ASN A 602 19.67 -22.97 -9.81
CA ASN A 602 19.22 -21.68 -10.30
C ASN A 602 18.97 -20.78 -9.08
N LYS A 603 19.68 -19.65 -9.03
CA LYS A 603 19.38 -18.55 -8.12
C LYS A 603 18.07 -17.92 -8.58
N SER A 604 16.98 -18.12 -7.84
CA SER A 604 15.80 -17.28 -7.93
C SER A 604 15.88 -16.26 -6.80
N ASP A 605 16.17 -15.01 -7.16
CA ASP A 605 16.08 -13.88 -6.25
C ASP A 605 14.62 -13.72 -5.78
N GLY A 606 14.47 -13.40 -4.49
CA GLY A 606 13.21 -13.46 -3.76
C GLY A 606 12.16 -12.43 -4.17
N TRP A 607 10.90 -12.84 -3.94
CA TRP A 607 9.71 -12.03 -3.62
C TRP A 607 9.58 -10.67 -4.33
N ASP A 608 9.20 -10.69 -5.61
CA ASP A 608 8.73 -9.49 -6.33
C ASP A 608 7.71 -9.80 -7.46
N TYR A 609 6.77 -10.73 -7.22
CA TYR A 609 5.61 -10.92 -8.11
C TYR A 609 4.39 -10.20 -7.54
N LEU A 610 4.33 -8.88 -7.75
CA LEU A 610 3.12 -8.03 -7.82
C LEU A 610 3.50 -6.54 -8.06
N ARG A 611 4.46 -6.27 -8.96
CA ARG A 611 4.70 -4.92 -9.50
C ARG A 611 4.52 -4.92 -11.01
N SER A 612 3.78 -3.93 -11.50
CA SER A 612 3.44 -3.71 -12.91
C SER A 612 4.67 -3.72 -13.83
N PRO A 613 4.57 -4.24 -15.07
CA PRO A 613 5.60 -4.10 -16.08
C PRO A 613 5.51 -2.69 -16.69
N GLY A 614 6.46 -1.83 -16.36
CA GLY A 614 6.54 -0.50 -16.97
C GLY A 614 7.81 0.24 -16.59
N GLU A 615 8.67 0.43 -17.60
CA GLU A 615 9.85 1.30 -17.65
C GLU A 615 11.18 0.70 -17.17
N GLN A 616 11.88 0.08 -18.12
CA GLN A 616 13.34 0.12 -18.21
C GLN A 616 13.72 0.87 -19.49
N PRO A 617 14.86 1.57 -19.55
CA PRO A 617 15.71 1.49 -20.72
C PRO A 617 16.49 0.16 -20.74
#